data_AF-A0A531L6J6-F1
#
_entry.id   AF-A0A531L6J6-F1
#
_cell.length_a   1.000
_cell.length_b   1.000
_cell.length_c   1.000
_cell.angle_alpha   90.00
_cell.angle_beta   90.00
_cell.angle_gamma   90.00
#
_symmetry.space_group_name_H-M   'P 1'
#
loop_
_entity.id
_entity.type
_entity.pdbx_description
1 polymer ?
#
loop_
_entity_poly.entity_id
_entity_poly.type
_entity_poly.pdbx_seq_one_letter_code
_entity_poly.pdbx_strand_id
1 'polypeptide(L)'
;TIPTDFARRVERGDQPQILIEADATDPAVASGAISTLGTVANQALLRARGMQETAAEAARGQLEVVVHRRYNPEGISQYNIVPGLLGVILQMTMVMMTSIALTRETERGTMENLLAMPSSPLEIMLGKVLPYLVVGAVQVVVVLAAAKLLFGVPFTGSLSLLLAAVLVFVLALVLLGYTISTMARTQMQALQLTFFFFLPSILLSGFMFPYRGMPGWAQIFGEILPLTHFLRIIRAVMLKGADLPAVATEIGWLVVFVALFAGVALVRFRRTLD
;
A
#
# COMPACT_ATOMS: atom_id res chain seq x y z
N THR A 1 6.64 -9.98 25.74
CA THR A 1 6.61 -9.77 27.19
C THR A 1 7.22 -10.95 27.90
N ILE A 2 8.17 -10.69 28.81
CA ILE A 2 8.82 -11.71 29.63
C ILE A 2 8.25 -11.61 31.06
N PRO A 3 7.69 -12.69 31.64
CA PRO A 3 7.18 -12.68 33.01
C PRO A 3 8.28 -12.38 34.05
N THR A 4 7.93 -11.71 35.15
CA THR A 4 8.90 -11.36 36.21
C THR A 4 9.49 -12.58 36.93
N ASP A 5 8.82 -13.73 36.87
CA ASP A 5 9.23 -15.00 37.44
C ASP A 5 9.91 -15.93 36.41
N PHE A 6 10.18 -15.44 35.18
CA PHE A 6 10.76 -16.22 34.09
C PHE A 6 12.06 -16.93 34.48
N ALA A 7 13.02 -16.21 35.09
CA ALA A 7 14.30 -16.81 35.51
C ALA A 7 14.11 -17.96 36.53
N ARG A 8 13.19 -17.78 37.48
CA ARG A 8 12.86 -18.82 38.47
C ARG A 8 12.22 -20.05 37.82
N ARG A 9 11.32 -19.86 36.84
CA ARG A 9 10.69 -20.97 36.10
C ARG A 9 11.68 -21.71 35.22
N VAL A 10 12.59 -20.97 34.58
CA VAL A 10 13.70 -21.51 33.81
C VAL A 10 14.59 -22.40 34.69
N GLU A 11 15.00 -21.94 35.87
CA GLU A 11 15.82 -22.70 36.83
C GLU A 11 15.11 -23.95 37.38
N ARG A 12 13.79 -23.87 37.62
CA ARG A 12 12.98 -24.97 38.14
C ARG A 12 12.57 -26.01 37.08
N GLY A 13 12.73 -25.69 35.79
CA GLY A 13 12.20 -26.53 34.70
C GLY A 13 10.69 -26.42 34.52
N ASP A 14 10.05 -25.42 35.13
CA ASP A 14 8.59 -25.19 35.13
C ASP A 14 8.14 -24.48 33.84
N GLN A 15 8.34 -25.12 32.68
CA GLN A 15 7.89 -24.68 31.33
C GLN A 15 7.78 -23.14 31.18
N PRO A 16 8.91 -22.42 31.18
CA PRO A 16 8.93 -20.97 31.04
C PRO A 16 8.22 -20.50 29.77
N GLN A 17 7.32 -19.52 29.94
CA GLN A 17 6.53 -18.93 28.86
C GLN A 17 7.05 -17.55 28.48
N ILE A 18 7.06 -17.26 27.18
CA ILE A 18 7.27 -15.91 26.64
C ILE A 18 6.09 -15.56 25.74
N LEU A 19 5.46 -14.41 26.00
CA LEU A 19 4.42 -13.87 25.13
C LEU A 19 5.06 -13.03 24.02
N ILE A 20 4.70 -13.30 22.77
CA ILE A 20 5.08 -12.47 21.63
C ILE A 20 3.82 -11.94 20.96
N GLU A 21 3.66 -10.62 20.95
CA GLU A 21 2.62 -9.95 20.21
C GLU A 21 3.13 -9.60 18.80
N ALA A 22 2.46 -10.10 17.77
CA ALA A 22 2.85 -9.88 16.38
C ALA A 22 1.71 -9.20 15.61
N ASP A 23 2.06 -8.18 14.81
CA ASP A 23 1.14 -7.60 13.82
C ASP A 23 0.87 -8.63 12.72
N ALA A 24 -0.34 -9.20 12.71
CA ALA A 24 -0.75 -10.24 11.78
C ALA A 24 -1.59 -9.72 10.61
N THR A 25 -1.64 -8.39 10.39
CA THR A 25 -2.40 -7.76 9.30
C THR A 25 -2.12 -8.41 7.94
N ASP A 26 -0.86 -8.77 7.69
CA ASP A 26 -0.45 -9.61 6.57
C ASP A 26 -0.05 -11.02 7.08
N PRO A 27 -0.90 -12.04 6.89
CA PRO A 27 -0.61 -13.40 7.32
C PRO A 27 0.65 -13.99 6.69
N ALA A 28 1.01 -13.58 5.47
CA ALA A 28 2.19 -14.10 4.77
C ALA A 28 3.50 -13.64 5.44
N VAL A 29 3.55 -12.38 5.90
CA VAL A 29 4.70 -11.87 6.69
C VAL A 29 4.72 -12.51 8.07
N ALA A 30 3.57 -12.49 8.76
CA ALA A 30 3.49 -12.86 10.15
C ALA A 30 3.76 -14.35 10.37
N SER A 31 3.20 -15.23 9.53
CA SER A 31 3.38 -16.68 9.66
C SER A 31 4.84 -17.12 9.53
N GLY A 32 5.59 -16.56 8.57
CA GLY A 32 7.00 -16.83 8.40
C GLY A 32 7.86 -16.35 9.57
N ALA A 33 7.59 -15.16 10.11
CA ALA A 33 8.31 -14.68 11.29
C ALA A 33 7.97 -15.54 12.52
N ILE A 34 6.68 -15.78 12.76
CA ILE A 34 6.15 -16.51 13.92
C ILE A 34 6.73 -17.93 14.01
N SER A 35 6.86 -18.65 12.89
CA SER A 35 7.35 -20.03 12.88
C SER A 35 8.81 -20.15 13.35
N THR A 36 9.61 -19.09 13.21
CA THR A 36 11.03 -19.09 13.61
C THR A 36 11.26 -18.68 15.07
N LEU A 37 10.28 -18.04 15.71
CA LEU A 37 10.44 -17.47 17.06
C LEU A 37 10.75 -18.52 18.11
N GLY A 38 10.12 -19.70 18.05
CA GLY A 38 10.40 -20.80 18.97
C GLY A 38 11.85 -21.26 18.88
N THR A 39 12.38 -21.39 17.67
CA THR A 39 13.79 -21.77 17.43
C THR A 39 14.75 -20.71 17.93
N VAL A 40 14.50 -19.43 17.62
CA VAL A 40 15.36 -18.32 18.03
C VAL A 40 15.35 -18.14 19.55
N ALA A 41 14.18 -18.20 20.18
CA ALA A 41 14.04 -18.05 21.62
C ALA A 41 14.73 -19.20 22.37
N ASN A 42 14.60 -20.43 21.89
CA ASN A 42 15.34 -21.57 22.44
C ASN A 42 16.86 -21.42 22.28
N GLN A 43 17.34 -21.03 21.08
CA GLN A 43 18.76 -20.80 20.86
C GLN A 43 19.33 -19.67 21.72
N ALA A 44 18.56 -18.60 21.97
CA ALA A 44 18.97 -17.51 22.85
C ALA A 44 19.08 -17.97 24.30
N LEU A 45 18.13 -18.79 24.77
CA LEU A 45 18.16 -19.37 26.13
C LEU A 45 19.36 -20.29 26.34
N LEU A 46 19.68 -21.15 25.37
CA LEU A 46 20.84 -22.04 25.43
C LEU A 46 22.16 -21.26 25.49
N ARG A 47 22.28 -20.21 24.68
CA ARG A 47 23.44 -19.30 24.70
C ARG A 47 23.59 -18.62 26.06
N ALA A 48 22.50 -18.12 26.64
CA ALA A 48 22.52 -17.48 27.96
C ALA A 48 22.96 -18.43 29.08
N ARG A 49 22.74 -19.75 28.93
CA ARG A 49 23.18 -20.78 29.89
C ARG A 49 24.60 -21.28 29.68
N GLY A 50 25.31 -20.84 28.63
CA GLY A 50 26.64 -21.36 28.29
C GLY A 50 26.65 -22.83 27.88
N MET A 51 25.48 -23.43 27.59
CA MET A 51 25.32 -24.86 27.25
C MET A 51 25.37 -25.11 25.74
N GLN A 52 26.27 -24.41 25.04
CA GLN A 52 26.30 -24.36 23.58
C GLN A 52 26.73 -25.69 22.94
N GLU A 53 27.45 -26.55 23.68
CA GLU A 53 28.04 -27.79 23.16
C GLU A 53 27.31 -29.08 23.61
N THR A 54 26.49 -29.07 24.66
CA THR A 54 25.90 -30.30 25.26
C THR A 54 24.39 -30.45 25.13
N ALA A 55 23.66 -29.53 24.49
CA ALA A 55 22.20 -29.46 24.61
C ALA A 55 21.42 -29.38 23.29
N ALA A 56 21.87 -30.04 22.22
CA ALA A 56 21.07 -30.15 21.00
C ALA A 56 19.81 -31.04 21.18
N GLU A 57 19.85 -32.01 22.09
CA GLU A 57 18.75 -32.96 22.35
C GLU A 57 17.81 -32.52 23.50
N ALA A 58 18.33 -31.86 24.55
CA ALA A 58 17.53 -31.40 25.70
C ALA A 58 16.70 -30.12 25.43
N ALA A 59 16.99 -29.41 24.34
CA ALA A 59 16.42 -28.10 24.02
C ALA A 59 15.03 -28.11 23.37
N ARG A 60 14.51 -29.29 22.99
CA ARG A 60 13.30 -29.37 22.16
C ARG A 60 11.97 -29.19 22.91
N GLY A 61 11.97 -28.95 24.22
CA GLY A 61 10.70 -28.98 24.98
C GLY A 61 10.57 -28.08 26.21
N GLN A 62 11.46 -27.11 26.45
CA GLN A 62 11.43 -26.37 27.71
C GLN A 62 10.84 -24.96 27.64
N LEU A 63 10.78 -24.33 26.47
CA LEU A 63 10.25 -22.97 26.32
C LEU A 63 8.96 -22.99 25.50
N GLU A 64 7.87 -22.52 26.09
CA GLU A 64 6.62 -22.30 25.37
C GLU A 64 6.55 -20.84 24.90
N VAL A 65 6.54 -20.65 23.57
CA VAL A 65 6.38 -19.34 22.95
C VAL A 65 4.90 -19.16 22.61
N VAL A 66 4.21 -18.36 23.42
CA VAL A 66 2.80 -18.02 23.19
C VAL A 66 2.76 -16.83 22.24
N VAL A 67 2.11 -17.00 21.09
CA VAL A 67 2.05 -15.96 20.06
C VAL A 67 0.65 -15.38 19.97
N HIS A 68 0.54 -14.07 20.22
CA HIS A 68 -0.70 -13.34 20.08
C HIS A 68 -0.70 -12.55 18.76
N ARG A 69 -1.49 -13.03 17.80
CA ARG A 69 -1.68 -12.41 16.49
C ARG A 69 -2.65 -11.24 16.59
N ARG A 70 -2.15 -10.02 16.50
CA ARG A 70 -2.97 -8.78 16.53
C ARG A 70 -3.53 -8.49 15.14
N TYR A 71 -4.72 -7.90 15.09
CA TYR A 71 -5.46 -7.45 13.88
C TYR A 71 -5.99 -8.54 12.94
N ASN A 72 -5.41 -9.74 12.91
CA ASN A 72 -5.93 -10.88 12.15
C ASN A 72 -5.58 -12.22 12.82
N PRO A 73 -6.26 -12.58 13.92
CA PRO A 73 -5.97 -13.81 14.66
C PRO A 73 -6.21 -15.07 13.82
N GLU A 74 -7.22 -15.03 12.94
CA GLU A 74 -7.64 -16.14 12.08
C GLU A 74 -6.79 -16.30 10.83
N GLY A 75 -5.91 -15.33 10.51
CA GLY A 75 -5.03 -15.40 9.35
C GLY A 75 -5.78 -15.31 8.01
N ILE A 76 -6.92 -14.63 7.98
CA ILE A 76 -7.76 -14.49 6.78
C ILE A 76 -7.06 -13.61 5.73
N SER A 77 -6.69 -14.18 4.59
CA SER A 77 -6.01 -13.45 3.50
C SER A 77 -6.87 -12.34 2.89
N GLN A 78 -8.20 -12.50 2.89
CA GLN A 78 -9.15 -11.52 2.34
C GLN A 78 -9.02 -10.16 3.01
N TYR A 79 -8.71 -10.12 4.31
CA TYR A 79 -8.55 -8.87 5.06
C TYR A 79 -7.38 -8.04 4.53
N ASN A 80 -6.33 -8.68 4.02
CA ASN A 80 -5.19 -7.97 3.42
C ASN A 80 -5.39 -7.68 1.92
N ILE A 81 -5.96 -8.64 1.18
CA ILE A 81 -6.08 -8.59 -0.28
C ILE A 81 -7.17 -7.61 -0.73
N VAL A 82 -8.36 -7.64 -0.12
CA VAL A 82 -9.52 -6.86 -0.59
C VAL A 82 -9.28 -5.34 -0.48
N PRO A 83 -8.78 -4.79 0.65
CA PRO A 83 -8.39 -3.39 0.71
C PRO A 83 -7.29 -3.05 -0.30
N GLY A 84 -6.32 -3.95 -0.48
CA GLY A 84 -5.25 -3.72 -1.45
C GLY A 84 -5.73 -3.65 -2.90
N LEU A 85 -6.73 -4.47 -3.23
CA LEU A 85 -7.32 -4.51 -4.55
C LEU A 85 -8.01 -3.18 -4.91
N LEU A 86 -8.57 -2.45 -3.94
CA LEU A 86 -9.09 -1.10 -4.19
C LEU A 86 -8.02 -0.19 -4.79
N GLY A 87 -6.82 -0.18 -4.19
CA GLY A 87 -5.70 0.65 -4.66
C GLY A 87 -5.25 0.25 -6.07
N VAL A 88 -5.16 -1.06 -6.33
CA VAL A 88 -4.76 -1.61 -7.63
C VAL A 88 -5.79 -1.26 -8.72
N ILE A 89 -7.08 -1.46 -8.44
CA ILE A 89 -8.16 -1.14 -9.37
C ILE A 89 -8.14 0.35 -9.69
N LEU A 90 -8.13 1.22 -8.66
CA LEU A 90 -8.08 2.66 -8.85
C LEU A 90 -6.86 3.08 -9.66
N GLN A 91 -5.67 2.56 -9.35
CA GLN A 91 -4.47 2.88 -10.13
C GLN A 91 -4.64 2.49 -11.60
N MET A 92 -5.06 1.26 -11.86
CA MET A 92 -5.21 0.77 -13.22
C MET A 92 -6.24 1.61 -13.99
N THR A 93 -7.43 1.81 -13.42
CA THR A 93 -8.52 2.48 -14.13
C THR A 93 -8.27 3.98 -14.25
N MET A 94 -7.87 4.66 -13.18
CA MET A 94 -7.72 6.12 -13.20
C MET A 94 -6.58 6.55 -14.12
N VAL A 95 -5.40 5.92 -13.99
CA VAL A 95 -4.23 6.25 -14.83
C VAL A 95 -4.54 5.93 -16.29
N MET A 96 -5.13 4.77 -16.58
CA MET A 96 -5.42 4.35 -17.95
C MET A 96 -6.49 5.23 -18.61
N MET A 97 -7.61 5.50 -17.92
CA MET A 97 -8.69 6.32 -18.48
C MET A 97 -8.23 7.75 -18.76
N THR A 98 -7.52 8.38 -17.81
CA THR A 98 -7.00 9.74 -18.03
C THR A 98 -5.94 9.78 -19.11
N SER A 99 -4.99 8.84 -19.09
CA SER A 99 -3.92 8.77 -20.08
C SER A 99 -4.46 8.62 -21.51
N ILE A 100 -5.38 7.68 -21.74
CA ILE A 100 -6.00 7.44 -23.05
C ILE A 100 -6.86 8.62 -23.48
N ALA A 101 -7.68 9.16 -22.58
CA ALA A 101 -8.62 10.22 -22.95
C ALA A 101 -7.89 11.49 -23.41
N LEU A 102 -6.79 11.84 -22.74
CA LEU A 102 -6.00 13.00 -23.13
C LEU A 102 -5.16 12.73 -24.38
N THR A 103 -4.54 11.56 -24.50
CA THR A 103 -3.78 11.24 -25.72
C THR A 103 -4.69 11.16 -26.95
N ARG A 104 -5.93 10.66 -26.80
CA ARG A 104 -6.95 10.66 -27.88
C ARG A 104 -7.23 12.05 -28.42
N GLU A 105 -7.11 13.07 -27.58
CA GLU A 105 -7.37 14.45 -27.94
C GLU A 105 -6.22 15.09 -28.69
N THR A 106 -4.99 14.78 -28.25
CA THR A 106 -3.76 15.14 -28.96
C THR A 106 -3.71 14.46 -30.34
N GLU A 107 -4.02 13.16 -30.40
CA GLU A 107 -4.07 12.41 -31.67
C GLU A 107 -5.09 12.98 -32.67
N ARG A 108 -6.22 13.50 -32.17
CA ARG A 108 -7.30 14.06 -32.99
C ARG A 108 -7.04 15.50 -33.43
N GLY A 109 -5.95 16.12 -32.99
CA GLY A 109 -5.65 17.53 -33.26
C GLY A 109 -6.61 18.52 -32.59
N THR A 110 -7.52 18.05 -31.72
CA THR A 110 -8.48 18.94 -31.03
C THR A 110 -7.85 19.73 -29.90
N MET A 111 -6.60 19.42 -29.53
CA MET A 111 -5.83 20.16 -28.53
C MET A 111 -5.62 21.62 -28.96
N GLU A 112 -5.36 21.88 -30.24
CA GLU A 112 -5.13 23.23 -30.78
C GLU A 112 -6.39 24.10 -30.68
N ASN A 113 -7.57 23.53 -30.91
CA ASN A 113 -8.86 24.23 -30.76
C ASN A 113 -9.18 24.58 -29.30
N LEU A 114 -8.67 23.81 -28.33
CA LEU A 114 -8.83 24.12 -26.91
C LEU A 114 -7.85 25.19 -26.42
N LEU A 115 -6.66 25.24 -27.00
CA LEU A 115 -5.66 26.27 -26.70
C LEU A 115 -6.05 27.65 -27.25
N ALA A 116 -6.93 27.69 -28.25
CA ALA A 116 -7.48 28.93 -28.80
C ALA A 116 -8.60 29.55 -27.94
N MET A 117 -9.09 28.85 -26.90
CA MET A 117 -10.10 29.38 -25.98
C MET A 117 -9.44 30.26 -24.90
N PRO A 118 -10.06 31.37 -24.46
CA PRO A 118 -9.52 32.26 -23.43
C PRO A 118 -9.66 31.68 -22.00
N SER A 119 -9.48 30.37 -21.85
CA SER A 119 -9.54 29.65 -20.57
C SER A 119 -8.15 29.30 -20.09
N SER A 120 -7.92 29.35 -18.78
CA SER A 120 -6.60 29.00 -18.23
C SER A 120 -6.31 27.49 -18.41
N PRO A 121 -5.04 27.09 -18.59
CA PRO A 121 -4.65 25.69 -18.66
C PRO A 121 -5.16 24.84 -17.50
N LEU A 122 -5.16 25.41 -16.29
CA LEU A 122 -5.62 24.75 -15.07
C LEU A 122 -7.13 24.53 -15.06
N GLU A 123 -7.93 25.45 -15.61
CA GLU A 123 -9.38 25.29 -15.73
C GLU A 123 -9.73 24.18 -16.73
N ILE A 124 -9.05 24.13 -17.88
CA ILE A 124 -9.24 23.06 -18.88
C ILE A 124 -8.86 21.70 -18.26
N MET A 125 -7.75 21.65 -17.52
CA MET A 125 -7.31 20.45 -16.81
C MET A 125 -8.34 20.02 -15.77
N LEU A 126 -8.75 20.91 -14.87
CA LEU A 126 -9.73 20.61 -13.82
C LEU A 126 -11.09 20.16 -14.38
N GLY A 127 -11.57 20.82 -15.43
CA GLY A 127 -12.83 20.45 -16.10
C GLY A 127 -12.81 19.04 -16.71
N LYS A 128 -11.65 18.56 -17.15
CA LYS A 128 -11.47 17.19 -17.66
C LYS A 128 -11.20 16.16 -16.58
N VAL A 129 -10.57 16.56 -15.48
CA VAL A 129 -10.28 15.67 -14.35
C VAL A 129 -11.55 15.33 -13.56
N LEU A 130 -12.48 16.28 -13.46
CA LEU A 130 -13.69 16.16 -12.63
C LEU A 130 -14.55 14.92 -12.95
N PRO A 131 -14.86 14.57 -14.22
CA PRO A 131 -15.60 13.36 -14.53
C PRO A 131 -14.90 12.08 -14.07
N TYR A 132 -13.56 12.02 -14.16
CA TYR A 132 -12.81 10.86 -13.70
C TYR A 132 -12.82 10.74 -12.17
N LEU A 133 -12.81 11.86 -11.44
CA LEU A 133 -13.00 11.84 -9.98
C LEU A 133 -14.34 11.22 -9.58
N VAL A 134 -15.42 11.50 -10.33
CA VAL A 134 -16.73 10.87 -10.10
C VAL A 134 -16.66 9.37 -10.33
N VAL A 135 -16.01 8.91 -11.40
CA VAL A 135 -15.81 7.47 -11.65
C VAL A 135 -15.03 6.81 -10.52
N GLY A 136 -13.95 7.45 -10.06
CA GLY A 136 -13.18 6.98 -8.90
C GLY A 136 -14.02 6.91 -7.62
N ALA A 137 -14.86 7.91 -7.35
CA ALA A 137 -15.76 7.90 -6.21
C ALA A 137 -16.76 6.73 -6.26
N VAL A 138 -17.35 6.47 -7.44
CA VAL A 138 -18.24 5.32 -7.65
C VAL A 138 -17.48 4.00 -7.42
N GLN A 139 -16.27 3.86 -7.95
CA GLN A 139 -15.44 2.66 -7.73
C GLN A 139 -15.16 2.44 -6.24
N VAL A 140 -14.83 3.49 -5.50
CA VAL A 140 -14.57 3.41 -4.06
C VAL A 140 -15.81 2.94 -3.32
N VAL A 141 -16.99 3.50 -3.62
CA VAL A 141 -18.26 3.08 -3.00
C VAL A 141 -18.53 1.61 -3.30
N VAL A 142 -18.41 1.19 -4.56
CA VAL A 142 -18.67 -0.20 -4.97
C VAL A 142 -17.73 -1.17 -4.27
N VAL A 143 -16.42 -0.88 -4.26
CA VAL A 143 -15.43 -1.77 -3.66
C VAL A 143 -15.54 -1.80 -2.14
N LEU A 144 -15.77 -0.67 -1.48
CA LEU A 144 -15.99 -0.64 -0.02
C LEU A 144 -17.29 -1.37 0.37
N ALA A 145 -18.36 -1.21 -0.41
CA ALA A 145 -19.59 -1.96 -0.21
C ALA A 145 -19.35 -3.46 -0.37
N ALA A 146 -18.64 -3.89 -1.42
CA ALA A 146 -18.28 -5.29 -1.63
C ALA A 146 -17.39 -5.83 -0.50
N ALA A 147 -16.38 -5.06 -0.07
CA ALA A 147 -15.49 -5.45 1.03
C ALA A 147 -16.26 -5.75 2.31
N LYS A 148 -17.26 -4.90 2.64
CA LYS A 148 -18.08 -5.08 3.84
C LYS A 148 -19.14 -6.16 3.68
N LEU A 149 -19.89 -6.17 2.59
CA LEU A 149 -21.09 -7.01 2.41
C LEU A 149 -20.76 -8.43 1.91
N LEU A 150 -19.78 -8.58 1.01
CA LEU A 150 -19.44 -9.87 0.41
C LEU A 150 -18.30 -10.57 1.13
N PHE A 151 -17.29 -9.80 1.59
CA PHE A 151 -16.06 -10.35 2.15
C PHE A 151 -15.92 -10.17 3.68
N GLY A 152 -16.88 -9.50 4.33
CA GLY A 152 -16.86 -9.30 5.78
C GLY A 152 -15.60 -8.62 6.31
N VAL A 153 -14.95 -7.79 5.49
CA VAL A 153 -13.70 -7.11 5.87
C VAL A 153 -14.00 -6.12 6.99
N PRO A 154 -13.26 -6.17 8.11
CA PRO A 154 -13.48 -5.25 9.22
C PRO A 154 -13.17 -3.82 8.78
N PHE A 155 -13.99 -2.90 9.25
CA PHE A 155 -13.80 -1.46 9.06
C PHE A 155 -13.79 -0.80 10.44
N THR A 156 -12.59 -0.64 11.00
CA THR A 156 -12.41 -0.17 12.39
C THR A 156 -12.12 1.32 12.49
N GLY A 157 -11.53 1.93 11.45
CA GLY A 157 -11.11 3.33 11.47
C GLY A 157 -12.17 4.33 10.98
N SER A 158 -11.73 5.59 10.84
CA SER A 158 -12.59 6.68 10.38
C SER A 158 -12.84 6.64 8.87
N LEU A 159 -14.11 6.65 8.49
CA LEU A 159 -14.52 6.72 7.08
C LEU A 159 -14.08 8.03 6.41
N SER A 160 -14.15 9.16 7.13
CA SER A 160 -13.75 10.45 6.57
C SER A 160 -12.25 10.51 6.28
N LEU A 161 -11.42 9.94 7.17
CA LEU A 161 -9.97 9.83 6.96
C LEU A 161 -9.66 8.95 5.74
N LEU A 162 -10.36 7.82 5.60
CA LEU A 162 -10.20 6.96 4.43
C LEU A 162 -10.57 7.67 3.14
N LEU A 163 -11.74 8.33 3.10
CA LEU A 163 -12.19 9.06 1.92
C LEU A 163 -11.25 10.21 1.55
N ALA A 164 -10.70 10.92 2.53
CA ALA A 164 -9.70 11.97 2.30
C ALA A 164 -8.41 11.39 1.70
N ALA A 165 -7.90 10.28 2.26
CA ALA A 165 -6.71 9.62 1.72
C ALA A 165 -6.92 9.08 0.31
N VAL A 166 -8.09 8.48 0.04
CA VAL A 166 -8.51 8.04 -1.29
C VAL A 166 -8.57 9.21 -2.26
N LEU A 167 -9.12 10.36 -1.87
CA LEU A 167 -9.18 11.54 -2.73
C LEU A 167 -7.78 12.02 -3.13
N VAL A 168 -6.85 12.12 -2.17
CA VAL A 168 -5.45 12.52 -2.45
C VAL A 168 -4.78 11.50 -3.37
N PHE A 169 -4.98 10.21 -3.12
CA PHE A 169 -4.45 9.14 -3.96
C PHE A 169 -4.99 9.20 -5.39
N VAL A 170 -6.31 9.35 -5.54
CA VAL A 170 -6.95 9.48 -6.85
C VAL A 170 -6.44 10.71 -7.60
N LEU A 171 -6.25 11.83 -6.93
CA LEU A 171 -5.66 13.03 -7.53
C LEU A 171 -4.24 12.77 -8.04
N ALA A 172 -3.41 12.05 -7.27
CA ALA A 172 -2.07 11.66 -7.70
C ALA A 172 -2.12 10.76 -8.95
N LEU A 173 -3.04 9.79 -9.00
CA LEU A 173 -3.21 8.87 -10.13
C LEU A 173 -3.69 9.59 -11.40
N VAL A 174 -4.60 10.54 -11.28
CA VAL A 174 -5.07 11.34 -12.41
C VAL A 174 -3.94 12.20 -12.97
N LEU A 175 -3.16 12.85 -12.11
CA LEU A 175 -1.99 13.64 -12.54
C LEU A 175 -0.88 12.78 -13.14
N LEU A 176 -0.71 11.56 -12.64
CA LEU A 176 0.18 10.58 -13.25
C LEU A 176 -0.31 10.17 -14.65
N GLY A 177 -1.59 9.86 -14.81
CA GLY A 177 -2.19 9.54 -16.12
C GLY A 177 -2.05 10.70 -17.11
N TYR A 178 -2.25 11.93 -16.66
CA TYR A 178 -1.95 13.14 -17.41
C TYR A 178 -0.48 13.21 -17.83
N THR A 179 0.43 12.97 -16.89
CA THR A 179 1.88 13.00 -17.18
C THR A 179 2.23 11.99 -18.27
N ILE A 180 1.68 10.77 -18.20
CA ILE A 180 1.87 9.75 -19.22
C ILE A 180 1.30 10.19 -20.57
N SER A 181 0.12 10.83 -20.60
CA SER A 181 -0.47 11.28 -21.86
C SER A 181 0.38 12.33 -22.57
N THR A 182 1.12 13.17 -21.83
CA THR A 182 2.06 14.14 -22.43
C THR A 182 3.32 13.50 -23.04
N MET A 183 3.61 12.24 -22.70
CA MET A 183 4.73 11.49 -23.26
C MET A 183 4.32 10.61 -24.45
N ALA A 184 3.04 10.23 -24.51
CA ALA A 184 2.50 9.39 -25.55
C ALA A 184 2.03 10.20 -26.76
N ARG A 185 2.37 9.73 -27.97
CA ARG A 185 1.84 10.26 -29.23
C ARG A 185 0.58 9.53 -29.68
N THR A 186 0.41 8.28 -29.24
CA THR A 186 -0.77 7.48 -29.58
C THR A 186 -1.46 6.85 -28.37
N GLN A 187 -2.77 6.58 -28.47
CA GLN A 187 -3.54 5.90 -27.43
C GLN A 187 -2.94 4.53 -27.09
N MET A 188 -2.44 3.81 -28.09
CA MET A 188 -1.75 2.54 -27.88
C MET A 188 -0.43 2.72 -27.13
N GLN A 189 0.33 3.79 -27.41
CA GLN A 189 1.54 4.11 -26.66
C GLN A 189 1.21 4.53 -25.21
N ALA A 190 0.14 5.30 -25.01
CA ALA A 190 -0.36 5.70 -23.69
C ALA A 190 -0.73 4.48 -22.83
N LEU A 191 -1.41 3.50 -23.44
CA LEU A 191 -1.73 2.22 -22.83
C LEU A 191 -0.45 1.46 -22.43
N GLN A 192 0.51 1.32 -23.34
CA GLN A 192 1.77 0.62 -23.08
C GLN A 192 2.58 1.27 -21.95
N LEU A 193 2.71 2.60 -21.93
CA LEU A 193 3.38 3.33 -20.86
C LEU A 193 2.65 3.18 -19.51
N THR A 194 1.31 3.17 -19.53
CA THR A 194 0.51 2.93 -18.34
C THR A 194 0.79 1.53 -17.77
N PHE A 195 0.81 0.50 -18.61
CA PHE A 195 1.16 -0.86 -18.18
C PHE A 195 2.61 -0.97 -17.72
N PHE A 196 3.54 -0.28 -18.39
CA PHE A 196 4.94 -0.23 -18.00
C PHE A 196 5.12 0.36 -16.60
N PHE A 197 4.32 1.36 -16.21
CA PHE A 197 4.31 1.88 -14.84
C PHE A 197 3.54 0.96 -13.87
N PHE A 198 2.40 0.44 -14.29
CA PHE A 198 1.51 -0.37 -13.46
C PHE A 198 2.15 -1.68 -13.01
N LEU A 199 2.86 -2.39 -13.91
CA LEU A 199 3.41 -3.72 -13.61
C LEU A 199 4.46 -3.69 -12.49
N PRO A 200 5.50 -2.83 -12.54
CA PRO A 200 6.43 -2.68 -11.41
C PRO A 200 5.70 -2.18 -10.17
N SER A 201 4.71 -1.31 -10.32
CA SER A 201 3.96 -0.75 -9.19
C SER A 201 3.19 -1.82 -8.41
N ILE A 202 2.44 -2.70 -9.07
CA ILE A 202 1.69 -3.77 -8.39
C ILE A 202 2.64 -4.79 -7.72
N LEU A 203 3.80 -5.05 -8.32
CA LEU A 203 4.79 -6.01 -7.79
C LEU A 203 5.55 -5.45 -6.58
N LEU A 204 5.94 -4.17 -6.60
CA LEU A 204 6.79 -3.53 -5.58
C LEU A 204 6.01 -2.84 -4.47
N SER A 205 4.71 -2.59 -4.66
CA SER A 205 3.91 -1.81 -3.70
C SER A 205 3.60 -2.51 -2.37
N GLY A 206 3.90 -3.81 -2.25
CA GLY A 206 3.46 -4.60 -1.10
C GLY A 206 2.06 -5.20 -1.26
N PHE A 207 1.49 -5.22 -2.48
CA PHE A 207 0.26 -5.92 -2.81
C PHE A 207 0.51 -7.39 -3.13
N MET A 208 1.25 -7.69 -4.21
CA MET A 208 1.52 -9.06 -4.66
C MET A 208 2.47 -9.80 -3.73
N PHE A 209 3.50 -9.10 -3.25
CA PHE A 209 4.53 -9.64 -2.38
C PHE A 209 4.59 -8.85 -1.09
N PRO A 210 5.01 -9.49 0.02
CA PRO A 210 5.09 -8.78 1.28
C PRO A 210 6.23 -7.76 1.28
N TYR A 211 5.92 -6.49 1.49
CA TYR A 211 6.87 -5.37 1.36
C TYR A 211 8.12 -5.54 2.23
N ARG A 212 7.94 -5.93 3.50
CA ARG A 212 9.06 -6.13 4.44
C ARG A 212 9.94 -7.34 4.11
N GLY A 213 9.45 -8.27 3.30
CA GLY A 213 10.22 -9.42 2.83
C GLY A 213 11.04 -9.12 1.57
N MET A 214 10.88 -7.94 0.96
CA MET A 214 11.62 -7.56 -0.25
C MET A 214 13.06 -7.18 0.08
N PRO A 215 14.04 -7.40 -0.83
CA PRO A 215 15.38 -6.87 -0.67
C PRO A 215 15.38 -5.33 -0.68
N GLY A 216 16.36 -4.71 -0.02
CA GLY A 216 16.38 -3.26 0.20
C GLY A 216 16.30 -2.41 -1.07
N TRP A 217 16.91 -2.86 -2.18
CA TRP A 217 16.80 -2.16 -3.46
C TRP A 217 15.36 -2.09 -3.98
N ALA A 218 14.58 -3.16 -3.80
CA ALA A 218 13.19 -3.24 -4.25
C ALA A 218 12.29 -2.35 -3.39
N GLN A 219 12.57 -2.26 -2.09
CA GLN A 219 11.88 -1.34 -1.19
C GLN A 219 12.12 0.11 -1.59
N ILE A 220 13.35 0.49 -1.95
CA ILE A 220 13.66 1.86 -2.41
C ILE A 220 12.81 2.25 -3.62
N PHE A 221 12.69 1.37 -4.63
CA PHE A 221 11.81 1.62 -5.76
C PHE A 221 10.32 1.61 -5.38
N GLY A 222 9.95 0.77 -4.41
CA GLY A 222 8.63 0.74 -3.80
C GLY A 222 8.20 2.09 -3.21
N GLU A 223 9.07 2.80 -2.49
CA GLU A 223 8.76 4.12 -1.92
C GLU A 223 8.55 5.22 -2.98
N ILE A 224 8.90 4.99 -4.25
CA ILE A 224 8.69 5.96 -5.34
C ILE A 224 7.30 5.76 -6.00
N LEU A 225 6.48 4.85 -5.46
CA LEU A 225 5.21 4.47 -6.05
C LEU A 225 4.05 4.91 -5.14
N PRO A 226 3.09 5.73 -5.64
CA PRO A 226 1.95 6.17 -4.85
C PRO A 226 1.12 5.02 -4.26
N LEU A 227 1.03 3.89 -4.99
CA LEU A 227 0.32 2.70 -4.55
C LEU A 227 0.87 2.16 -3.21
N THR A 228 2.19 2.17 -3.01
CA THR A 228 2.83 1.67 -1.79
C THR A 228 2.31 2.39 -0.56
N HIS A 229 2.29 3.71 -0.61
CA HIS A 229 1.81 4.56 0.49
C HIS A 229 0.31 4.38 0.71
N PHE A 230 -0.47 4.33 -0.38
CA PHE A 230 -1.91 4.10 -0.28
C PHE A 230 -2.25 2.75 0.37
N LEU A 231 -1.54 1.67 0.02
CA LEU A 231 -1.74 0.35 0.61
C LEU A 231 -1.45 0.34 2.12
N ARG A 232 -0.45 1.11 2.58
CA ARG A 232 -0.19 1.27 4.01
C ARG A 232 -1.32 1.99 4.72
N ILE A 233 -1.81 3.10 4.13
CA ILE A 233 -2.91 3.88 4.69
C ILE A 233 -4.18 3.03 4.79
N ILE A 234 -4.61 2.41 3.69
CA ILE A 234 -5.90 1.71 3.67
C ILE A 234 -5.92 0.53 4.63
N ARG A 235 -4.83 -0.24 4.73
CA ARG A 235 -4.71 -1.35 5.68
C ARG A 235 -4.66 -0.84 7.12
N ALA A 236 -3.94 0.27 7.38
CA ALA A 236 -3.89 0.87 8.70
C ALA A 236 -5.26 1.38 9.17
N VAL A 237 -5.99 2.09 8.30
CA VAL A 237 -7.31 2.66 8.65
C VAL A 237 -8.37 1.55 8.74
N MET A 238 -8.49 0.67 7.75
CA MET A 238 -9.56 -0.33 7.73
C MET A 238 -9.36 -1.43 8.78
N LEU A 239 -8.13 -1.92 8.95
CA LEU A 239 -7.87 -3.12 9.75
C LEU A 239 -7.38 -2.78 11.16
N LYS A 240 -6.61 -1.70 11.33
CA LYS A 240 -6.00 -1.32 12.61
C LYS A 240 -6.72 -0.19 13.34
N GLY A 241 -7.69 0.47 12.70
CA GLY A 241 -8.37 1.62 13.28
C GLY A 241 -7.44 2.82 13.46
N ALA A 242 -6.44 2.97 12.59
CA ALA A 242 -5.43 4.00 12.72
C ALA A 242 -6.02 5.41 12.52
N ASP A 243 -5.69 6.33 13.44
CA ASP A 243 -6.02 7.75 13.35
C ASP A 243 -5.04 8.52 12.45
N LEU A 244 -5.38 9.78 12.16
CA LEU A 244 -4.59 10.66 11.29
C LEU A 244 -3.09 10.69 11.63
N PRO A 245 -2.64 10.83 12.91
CA PRO A 245 -1.20 10.88 13.22
C PRO A 245 -0.44 9.62 12.79
N ALA A 246 -1.10 8.45 12.81
CA ALA A 246 -0.48 7.18 12.46
C ALA A 246 -0.29 7.02 10.94
N VAL A 247 -1.08 7.74 10.12
CA VAL A 247 -1.03 7.68 8.64
C VAL A 247 -0.55 8.98 8.00
N ALA A 248 -0.27 10.02 8.78
CA ALA A 248 0.07 11.36 8.30
C ALA A 248 1.29 11.37 7.38
N THR A 249 2.32 10.59 7.69
CA THR A 249 3.53 10.48 6.86
C THR A 249 3.21 9.94 5.46
N GLU A 250 2.40 8.89 5.39
CA GLU A 250 2.01 8.25 4.13
C GLU A 250 1.11 9.19 3.30
N ILE A 251 0.20 9.91 3.95
CA ILE A 251 -0.60 10.96 3.30
C ILE A 251 0.32 12.09 2.79
N GLY A 252 1.33 12.47 3.57
CA GLY A 252 2.33 13.46 3.19
C GLY A 252 3.05 13.06 1.90
N TRP A 253 3.48 11.80 1.77
CA TRP A 253 4.06 11.29 0.53
C TRP A 253 3.10 11.36 -0.65
N LEU A 254 1.82 11.00 -0.47
CA LEU A 254 0.82 11.14 -1.52
C LEU A 254 0.64 12.60 -1.97
N VAL A 255 0.65 13.56 -1.03
CA VAL A 255 0.61 15.00 -1.36
C VAL A 255 1.86 15.43 -2.13
N VAL A 256 3.04 14.91 -1.77
CA VAL A 256 4.28 15.15 -2.52
C VAL A 256 4.16 14.63 -3.96
N PHE A 257 3.59 13.43 -4.17
CA PHE A 257 3.33 12.92 -5.52
C PHE A 257 2.35 13.79 -6.31
N VAL A 258 1.28 14.27 -5.68
CA VAL A 258 0.35 15.22 -6.30
C VAL A 258 1.12 16.48 -6.76
N ALA A 259 1.92 17.09 -5.88
CA ALA A 259 2.68 18.29 -6.21
C ALA A 259 3.69 18.03 -7.34
N LEU A 260 4.39 16.89 -7.29
CA LEU A 260 5.37 16.49 -8.30
C LEU A 260 4.71 16.30 -9.68
N PHE A 261 3.64 15.51 -9.77
CA PHE A 261 2.98 15.24 -11.04
C PHE A 261 2.25 16.48 -11.58
N ALA A 262 1.67 17.31 -10.71
CA ALA A 262 1.11 18.60 -11.11
C ALA A 262 2.19 19.53 -11.69
N GLY A 263 3.37 19.59 -11.06
CA GLY A 263 4.49 20.38 -11.56
C GLY A 263 4.97 19.90 -12.93
N VAL A 264 5.13 18.60 -13.12
CA VAL A 264 5.53 18.01 -14.42
C VAL A 264 4.47 18.29 -15.50
N ALA A 265 3.19 18.11 -15.17
CA ALA A 265 2.08 18.38 -16.08
C ALA A 265 2.05 19.84 -16.53
N LEU A 266 2.21 20.79 -15.60
CA LEU A 266 2.20 22.23 -15.90
C LEU A 266 3.37 22.66 -16.78
N VAL A 267 4.58 22.16 -16.50
CA VAL A 267 5.78 22.47 -17.30
C VAL A 267 5.63 21.91 -18.72
N ARG A 268 5.11 20.69 -18.86
CA ARG A 268 4.88 20.06 -20.17
C ARG A 268 3.83 20.79 -20.98
N PHE A 269 2.75 21.25 -20.34
CA PHE A 269 1.70 22.01 -21.01
C PHE A 269 2.23 23.32 -21.61
N ARG A 270 3.07 24.07 -20.87
CA ARG A 270 3.68 25.31 -21.37
C ARG A 270 4.60 25.08 -22.56
N ARG A 271 5.37 23.99 -22.57
CA ARG A 271 6.26 23.66 -23.70
C ARG A 271 5.54 23.23 -24.98
N THR A 272 4.24 22.92 -24.92
CA THR A 272 3.44 22.68 -26.12
C THR A 272 2.86 23.98 -26.70
N LEU A 273 2.93 25.08 -25.95
CA LEU A 273 2.47 26.41 -26.36
C LEU A 273 3.57 27.28 -26.98
N ASP A 274 4.84 27.01 -26.67
CA ASP A 274 6.02 27.64 -27.29
C ASP A 274 6.52 26.83 -28.49
#